data_AF-A0A3B0YBS5-F1
#
_entry.id   AF-A0A3B0YBS5-F1
#
_cell.length_a   1.000
_cell.length_b   1.000
_cell.length_c   1.000
_cell.angle_alpha   90.00
_cell.angle_beta   90.00
_cell.angle_gamma   90.00
#
_symmetry.space_group_name_H-M   'P 1'
#
loop_
_entity.id
_entity.type
_entity.pdbx_description
1 polymer ?
#
loop_
_entity_poly.entity_id
_entity_poly.type
_entity_poly.pdbx_seq_one_letter_code
_entity_poly.pdbx_strand_id
1 'polypeptide(L)'
;EGVLIAMGHAFFTLSLGMGAIMVYGSYLPKNVSIAKATITIAVADTAVALMSGLVIFPIVFANNLEPGSGFGLIFETLPIAFGQMEAGVLIGTLFFVLLVLAALSSSISLIEPAVAWLVENRDMSRVRASVWCGLLTWFVGLGSLLSFNLWSENKILGMNFFSFLDYLTANILLPLGGLFIALFSGWLMATASSKKELNSSETGYNIWLFLVRFIAPVAVMVVFLDVTGVIDLL
;
A
#
# COMPACT_ATOMS: atom_id res chain seq x y z
N GLU A 1 18.74 -4.52 9.53
CA GLU A 1 17.58 -5.40 9.26
C GLU A 1 16.21 -4.81 9.61
N GLY A 2 15.66 -4.95 10.83
CA GLY A 2 14.21 -4.74 11.05
C GLY A 2 13.64 -3.34 10.77
N VAL A 3 14.41 -2.27 10.95
CA VAL A 3 13.96 -0.89 10.69
C VAL A 3 13.68 -0.65 9.21
N LEU A 4 14.48 -1.23 8.32
CA LEU A 4 14.38 -1.01 6.88
C LEU A 4 13.19 -1.77 6.28
N ILE A 5 12.98 -3.00 6.74
CA ILE A 5 11.78 -3.80 6.44
C ILE A 5 10.51 -3.08 6.92
N ALA A 6 10.52 -2.55 8.16
CA ALA A 6 9.40 -1.80 8.70
C ALA A 6 9.12 -0.52 7.91
N MET A 7 10.15 0.17 7.43
CA MET A 7 9.99 1.34 6.57
C MET A 7 9.38 0.99 5.22
N GLY A 8 9.87 -0.04 4.53
CA GLY A 8 9.26 -0.51 3.28
C GLY A 8 7.79 -0.90 3.47
N HIS A 9 7.48 -1.62 4.54
CA HIS A 9 6.11 -1.98 4.91
C HIS A 9 5.23 -0.76 5.17
N ALA A 10 5.74 0.26 5.88
CA ALA A 10 5.02 1.49 6.17
C ALA A 10 4.59 2.24 4.90
N PHE A 11 5.42 2.25 3.85
CA PHE A 11 5.07 2.86 2.57
C PHE A 11 3.93 2.12 1.86
N PHE A 12 3.97 0.79 1.89
CA PHE A 12 2.96 -0.04 1.26
C PHE A 12 1.61 0.07 1.99
N THR A 13 1.59 -0.13 3.31
CA THR A 13 0.34 -0.13 4.11
C THR A 13 -0.36 1.22 4.05
N LEU A 14 0.41 2.32 4.06
CA LEU A 14 -0.14 3.68 3.95
C LEU A 14 -0.43 4.09 2.50
N SER A 15 -0.32 3.19 1.50
CA SER A 15 -0.62 3.51 0.09
C SER A 15 0.14 4.75 -0.43
N LEU A 16 1.39 4.91 -0.01
CA LEU A 16 2.22 6.07 -0.36
C LEU A 16 2.89 5.85 -1.73
N GLY A 17 2.98 6.92 -2.53
CA GLY A 17 3.69 6.90 -3.82
C GLY A 17 2.85 6.52 -5.06
N MET A 18 1.66 5.97 -4.87
CA MET A 18 0.72 5.58 -5.96
C MET A 18 -0.33 6.63 -6.32
N GLY A 19 -0.38 7.78 -5.62
CA GLY A 19 -1.35 8.85 -5.88
C GLY A 19 -2.75 8.64 -5.29
N ALA A 20 -3.07 7.47 -4.73
CA ALA A 20 -4.37 7.17 -4.12
C ALA A 20 -4.77 8.18 -3.04
N ILE A 21 -3.88 8.42 -2.07
CA ILE A 21 -4.12 9.42 -1.01
C ILE A 21 -4.23 10.84 -1.57
N MET A 22 -3.52 11.17 -2.66
CA MET A 22 -3.60 12.48 -3.29
C MET A 22 -4.97 12.73 -3.89
N VAL A 23 -5.54 11.73 -4.58
CA VAL A 23 -6.89 11.82 -5.13
C VAL A 23 -7.94 11.89 -4.04
N TYR A 24 -7.83 11.08 -2.97
CA TYR A 24 -8.72 11.20 -1.82
C TYR A 24 -8.60 12.56 -1.12
N GLY A 25 -7.39 13.10 -1.02
CA GLY A 25 -7.14 14.45 -0.52
C GLY A 25 -7.80 15.53 -1.37
N SER A 26 -7.88 15.34 -2.69
CA SER A 26 -8.55 16.29 -3.59
C SER A 26 -10.07 16.37 -3.37
N TYR A 27 -10.66 15.32 -2.81
CA TYR A 27 -12.08 15.26 -2.46
C TYR A 27 -12.38 15.74 -1.03
N LEU A 28 -11.34 16.11 -0.26
CA LEU A 28 -11.49 16.50 1.13
C LEU A 28 -12.18 17.87 1.24
N PRO A 29 -13.21 18.03 2.09
CA PRO A 29 -13.80 19.33 2.37
C PRO A 29 -12.79 20.31 2.99
N LYS A 30 -12.86 21.59 2.61
CA LYS A 30 -11.90 22.63 3.03
C LYS A 30 -11.82 22.88 4.54
N ASN A 31 -12.81 22.42 5.32
CA ASN A 31 -12.87 22.56 6.77
C ASN A 31 -12.18 21.40 7.52
N VAL A 32 -11.73 20.37 6.82
CA VAL A 32 -11.03 19.22 7.43
C VAL A 32 -9.53 19.49 7.43
N SER A 33 -8.90 19.25 8.58
CA SER A 33 -7.44 19.38 8.71
C SER A 33 -6.73 18.18 8.11
N ILE A 34 -5.92 18.41 7.07
CA ILE A 34 -5.09 17.39 6.42
C ILE A 34 -4.11 16.75 7.43
N ALA A 35 -3.49 17.57 8.29
CA ALA A 35 -2.55 17.09 9.30
C ALA A 35 -3.20 16.12 10.29
N LYS A 36 -4.38 16.48 10.83
CA LYS A 36 -5.12 15.60 11.75
C LYS A 36 -5.58 14.32 11.06
N ALA A 37 -6.15 14.44 9.86
CA ALA A 37 -6.59 13.28 9.08
C ALA A 37 -5.43 12.29 8.82
N THR A 38 -4.27 12.81 8.40
CA THR A 38 -3.08 12.00 8.11
C THR A 38 -2.59 11.25 9.36
N ILE A 39 -2.51 11.92 10.52
CA ILE A 39 -2.11 11.28 11.78
C ILE A 39 -3.12 10.22 12.20
N THR A 40 -4.43 10.50 12.11
CA THR A 40 -5.47 9.53 12.45
C THR A 40 -5.39 8.29 11.57
N ILE A 41 -5.19 8.45 10.26
CA ILE A 41 -5.03 7.32 9.33
C ILE A 41 -3.80 6.48 9.72
N ALA A 42 -2.64 7.11 9.93
CA ALA A 42 -1.42 6.39 10.26
C ALA A 42 -1.53 5.61 11.59
N VAL A 43 -2.13 6.20 12.61
CA VAL A 43 -2.35 5.55 13.90
C VAL A 43 -3.36 4.41 13.80
N ALA A 44 -4.47 4.62 13.08
CA ALA A 44 -5.49 3.60 12.89
C ALA A 44 -4.93 2.39 12.12
N ASP A 45 -4.21 2.64 11.02
CA ASP A 45 -3.55 1.59 10.22
C ASP A 45 -2.57 0.77 11.06
N THR A 46 -1.69 1.45 11.80
CA THR A 46 -0.72 0.80 12.69
C THR A 46 -1.41 -0.01 13.78
N ALA A 47 -2.47 0.52 14.40
CA ALA A 47 -3.22 -0.18 15.44
C ALA A 47 -3.89 -1.46 14.89
N VAL A 48 -4.50 -1.38 13.70
CA VAL A 48 -5.12 -2.53 13.03
C VAL A 48 -4.07 -3.59 12.65
N ALA A 49 -2.91 -3.17 12.14
CA ALA A 49 -1.80 -4.07 11.83
C ALA A 49 -1.29 -4.82 13.08
N LEU A 50 -1.10 -4.09 14.20
CA LEU A 50 -0.69 -4.69 15.47
C LEU A 50 -1.75 -5.64 16.03
N MET A 51 -3.03 -5.26 16.01
CA MET A 51 -4.13 -6.15 16.42
C MET A 51 -4.18 -7.42 15.56
N SER A 52 -4.00 -7.28 14.24
CA SER A 52 -4.00 -8.42 13.31
C SER A 52 -2.85 -9.38 13.63
N GLY A 53 -1.65 -8.87 13.89
CA GLY A 53 -0.52 -9.68 14.34
C GLY A 53 -0.79 -10.40 15.66
N LEU A 54 -1.36 -9.70 16.64
CA LEU A 54 -1.74 -10.26 17.95
C LEU A 54 -2.86 -11.31 17.86
N VAL A 55 -3.66 -11.32 16.81
CA VAL A 55 -4.69 -12.34 16.58
C VAL A 55 -4.13 -13.52 15.79
N ILE A 56 -3.40 -13.26 14.70
CA ILE A 56 -2.94 -14.29 13.77
C ILE A 56 -1.86 -15.18 14.39
N PHE A 57 -0.81 -14.59 14.97
CA PHE A 57 0.34 -15.37 15.44
C PHE A 57 0.01 -16.34 16.58
N PRO A 58 -0.79 -15.97 17.61
CA PRO A 58 -1.18 -16.93 18.64
C PRO A 58 -1.98 -18.11 18.09
N ILE A 59 -2.88 -17.88 17.12
CA ILE A 59 -3.65 -18.95 16.49
C ILE A 59 -2.71 -19.90 15.73
N VAL A 60 -1.76 -19.36 14.96
CA VAL A 60 -0.78 -20.15 14.21
C VAL A 60 0.10 -20.99 15.15
N PHE A 61 0.69 -20.36 16.17
CA PHE A 61 1.59 -21.05 17.09
C PHE A 61 0.88 -22.05 18.02
N ALA A 62 -0.35 -21.76 18.46
CA ALA A 62 -1.13 -22.69 19.28
C ALA A 62 -1.44 -24.01 18.55
N ASN A 63 -1.49 -23.97 17.21
CA ASN A 63 -1.72 -25.13 16.36
C ASN A 63 -0.42 -25.76 15.83
N ASN A 64 0.75 -25.35 16.36
CA ASN A 64 2.09 -25.80 15.91
C ASN A 64 2.30 -25.64 14.40
N LEU A 65 1.69 -24.61 13.81
CA LEU A 65 1.86 -24.31 12.39
C LEU A 65 3.01 -23.32 12.21
N GLU A 66 3.72 -23.44 11.10
CA GLU A 66 4.74 -22.46 10.75
C GLU A 66 4.08 -21.15 10.30
N PRO A 67 4.52 -19.98 10.82
CA PRO A 67 4.09 -18.69 10.29
C PRO A 67 4.67 -18.52 8.89
N GLY A 68 3.89 -18.88 7.88
CA GLY A 68 4.20 -18.54 6.50
C GLY A 68 4.20 -17.02 6.26
N SER A 69 4.56 -16.61 5.06
CA SER A 69 4.46 -15.21 4.62
C SER A 69 3.50 -15.07 3.44
N GLY A 70 3.00 -13.85 3.24
CA GLY A 70 2.16 -13.49 2.09
C GLY A 70 0.93 -14.40 1.93
N PHE A 71 0.77 -14.96 0.73
CA PHE A 71 -0.39 -15.80 0.38
C PHE A 71 -0.48 -17.08 1.21
N GLY A 72 0.65 -17.72 1.54
CA GLY A 72 0.67 -18.98 2.28
C GLY A 72 0.05 -18.84 3.67
N LEU A 73 0.37 -17.76 4.38
CA LEU A 73 -0.20 -17.51 5.71
C LEU A 73 -1.74 -17.43 5.67
N ILE A 74 -2.28 -16.68 4.72
CA ILE A 74 -3.72 -16.39 4.63
C ILE A 74 -4.50 -17.56 4.05
N PHE A 75 -3.97 -18.26 3.05
CA PHE A 75 -4.72 -19.25 2.27
C PHE A 75 -4.33 -20.71 2.54
N GLU A 76 -3.29 -20.95 3.34
CA GLU A 76 -2.87 -22.29 3.76
C GLU A 76 -2.87 -22.41 5.29
N THR A 77 -2.04 -21.63 5.97
CA THR A 77 -1.85 -21.74 7.41
C THR A 77 -3.12 -21.41 8.21
N LEU A 78 -3.75 -20.27 7.95
CA LEU A 78 -4.94 -19.84 8.69
C LEU A 78 -6.15 -20.77 8.49
N PRO A 79 -6.49 -21.24 7.27
CA PRO A 79 -7.53 -22.24 7.08
C PRO A 79 -7.29 -23.53 7.88
N ILE A 80 -6.05 -24.03 7.92
CA ILE A 80 -5.70 -25.21 8.72
C ILE A 80 -5.91 -24.92 10.20
N ALA A 81 -5.46 -23.76 10.68
CA ALA A 81 -5.62 -23.36 12.08
C ALA A 81 -7.10 -23.25 12.47
N PHE A 82 -7.93 -22.61 11.64
CA PHE A 82 -9.38 -22.54 11.87
C PHE A 82 -10.00 -23.93 11.89
N GLY A 83 -9.58 -24.87 11.02
CA GLY A 83 -10.09 -26.24 11.01
C GLY A 83 -9.84 -27.02 12.31
N GLN A 84 -8.86 -26.62 13.11
CA GLN A 84 -8.51 -27.24 14.39
C GLN A 84 -9.21 -26.56 15.59
N MET A 85 -9.90 -25.44 15.38
CA MET A 85 -10.59 -24.69 16.43
C MET A 85 -12.05 -25.16 16.62
N GLU A 86 -12.51 -25.12 17.87
CA GLU A 86 -13.93 -25.17 18.16
C GLU A 86 -14.64 -23.95 17.53
N ALA A 87 -15.73 -24.17 16.80
CA ALA A 87 -16.39 -23.18 15.94
C ALA A 87 -15.52 -22.59 14.81
N GLY A 88 -14.47 -23.30 14.40
CA GLY A 88 -13.54 -22.91 13.34
C GLY A 88 -14.16 -22.46 12.01
N VAL A 89 -15.21 -23.17 11.56
CA VAL A 89 -15.94 -22.81 10.33
C VAL A 89 -16.57 -21.41 10.43
N LEU A 90 -17.16 -21.06 11.57
CA LEU A 90 -17.76 -19.75 11.79
C LEU A 90 -16.68 -18.65 11.80
N ILE A 91 -15.60 -18.87 12.55
CA ILE A 91 -14.49 -17.92 12.67
C ILE A 91 -13.81 -17.71 11.32
N GLY A 92 -13.50 -18.79 10.60
CA GLY A 92 -12.90 -18.73 9.27
C GLY A 92 -13.81 -18.04 8.25
N THR A 93 -15.12 -18.32 8.28
CA THR A 93 -16.09 -17.63 7.40
C THR A 93 -16.10 -16.12 7.67
N LEU A 94 -16.19 -15.71 8.93
CA LEU A 94 -16.15 -14.29 9.30
C LEU A 94 -14.83 -13.64 8.88
N PHE A 95 -13.70 -14.32 9.10
CA PHE A 95 -12.39 -13.85 8.70
C PHE A 95 -12.33 -13.57 7.19
N PHE A 96 -12.72 -14.53 6.35
CA PHE A 96 -12.66 -14.35 4.89
C PHE A 96 -13.67 -13.34 4.36
N VAL A 97 -14.86 -13.22 4.98
CA VAL A 97 -15.82 -12.16 4.63
C VAL A 97 -15.21 -10.78 4.92
N LEU A 98 -14.62 -10.59 6.10
CA LEU A 98 -13.96 -9.33 6.47
C LEU A 98 -12.74 -9.06 5.57
N LEU A 99 -11.96 -10.08 5.24
CA LEU A 99 -10.82 -9.97 4.34
C LEU A 99 -11.25 -9.50 2.94
N VAL A 100 -12.33 -10.05 2.38
CA VAL A 100 -12.87 -9.63 1.08
C VAL A 100 -13.35 -8.18 1.13
N LEU A 101 -14.04 -7.77 2.20
CA LEU A 101 -14.48 -6.38 2.35
C LEU A 101 -13.30 -5.41 2.46
N ALA A 102 -12.24 -5.79 3.19
CA ALA A 102 -11.01 -5.00 3.30
C ALA A 102 -10.25 -4.93 1.97
N ALA A 103 -10.13 -6.04 1.25
CA ALA A 103 -9.48 -6.08 -0.07
C ALA A 103 -10.26 -5.24 -1.10
N LEU A 104 -11.59 -5.25 -1.03
CA LEU A 104 -12.46 -4.48 -1.94
C LEU A 104 -12.29 -2.96 -1.73
N SER A 105 -12.30 -2.48 -0.49
CA SER A 105 -12.14 -1.05 -0.20
C SER A 105 -10.75 -0.55 -0.64
N SER A 106 -9.69 -1.33 -0.39
CA SER A 106 -8.35 -1.02 -0.88
C SER A 106 -8.28 -1.01 -2.41
N SER A 107 -8.90 -1.98 -3.08
CA SER A 107 -8.92 -2.04 -4.56
C SER A 107 -9.61 -0.84 -5.19
N ILE A 108 -10.68 -0.33 -4.58
CA ILE A 108 -11.35 0.90 -5.02
C ILE A 108 -10.40 2.11 -4.89
N SER A 109 -9.64 2.19 -3.80
CA SER A 109 -8.64 3.25 -3.60
C SER A 109 -7.51 3.20 -4.63
N LEU A 110 -7.02 1.99 -4.94
CA LEU A 110 -5.90 1.78 -5.87
C LEU A 110 -6.25 2.17 -7.31
N ILE A 111 -7.48 1.93 -7.74
CA ILE A 111 -7.90 2.22 -9.13
C ILE A 111 -8.30 3.69 -9.34
N GLU A 112 -8.72 4.37 -8.28
CA GLU A 112 -9.28 5.72 -8.35
C GLU A 112 -8.32 6.76 -9.00
N PRO A 113 -6.98 6.76 -8.78
CA PRO A 113 -6.09 7.67 -9.49
C PRO A 113 -6.14 7.57 -11.01
N ALA A 114 -6.21 6.34 -11.53
CA ALA A 114 -6.32 6.12 -12.98
C ALA A 114 -7.69 6.56 -13.50
N VAL A 115 -8.75 6.29 -12.73
CA VAL A 115 -10.13 6.72 -13.07
C VAL A 115 -10.24 8.24 -13.07
N ALA A 116 -9.75 8.92 -12.02
CA ALA A 116 -9.78 10.37 -11.90
C ALA A 116 -9.03 11.04 -13.06
N TRP A 117 -7.83 10.54 -13.39
CA TRP A 117 -7.07 11.05 -14.53
C TRP A 117 -7.82 10.89 -15.87
N LEU A 118 -8.49 9.77 -16.12
CA LEU A 118 -9.28 9.59 -17.34
C LEU A 118 -10.50 10.52 -17.39
N VAL A 119 -11.13 10.77 -16.24
CA VAL A 119 -12.28 11.69 -16.16
C VAL A 119 -11.84 13.13 -16.39
N GLU A 120 -10.77 13.58 -15.74
CA GLU A 120 -10.31 14.97 -15.75
C GLU A 120 -9.50 15.35 -16.99
N ASN A 121 -8.68 14.42 -17.51
CA ASN A 121 -7.77 14.72 -18.63
C ASN A 121 -8.24 14.17 -19.98
N ARG A 122 -9.21 13.25 -19.99
CA ARG A 122 -9.69 12.59 -21.23
C ARG A 122 -11.20 12.72 -21.44
N ASP A 123 -11.89 13.54 -20.64
CA ASP A 123 -13.33 13.80 -20.71
C ASP A 123 -14.19 12.51 -20.72
N MET A 124 -13.70 11.44 -20.09
CA MET A 124 -14.45 10.19 -20.00
C MET A 124 -15.50 10.27 -18.89
N SER A 125 -16.67 9.67 -19.10
CA SER A 125 -17.62 9.50 -17.99
C SER A 125 -17.04 8.54 -16.95
N ARG A 126 -17.32 8.81 -15.66
CA ARG A 126 -16.77 8.01 -14.54
C ARG A 126 -17.05 6.51 -14.70
N VAL A 127 -18.27 6.14 -15.08
CA VAL A 127 -18.64 4.72 -15.33
C VAL A 127 -17.77 4.12 -16.42
N ARG A 128 -17.57 4.83 -17.53
CA ARG A 128 -16.75 4.34 -18.64
C ARG A 128 -15.29 4.20 -18.20
N ALA A 129 -14.72 5.19 -17.52
CA ALA A 129 -13.35 5.13 -17.01
C ALA A 129 -13.15 3.95 -16.03
N SER A 130 -14.07 3.77 -15.06
CA SER A 130 -14.02 2.66 -14.11
C SER A 130 -14.11 1.30 -14.77
N VAL A 131 -14.99 1.11 -15.76
CA VAL A 131 -15.10 -0.14 -16.51
C VAL A 131 -13.82 -0.42 -17.30
N TRP A 132 -13.27 0.58 -17.98
CA TRP A 132 -12.02 0.42 -18.74
C TRP A 132 -10.83 0.08 -17.84
N CYS A 133 -10.62 0.83 -16.77
CA CYS A 133 -9.56 0.53 -15.80
C CYS A 133 -9.77 -0.86 -15.18
N GLY A 134 -11.00 -1.19 -14.78
CA GLY A 134 -11.31 -2.49 -14.17
C GLY A 134 -11.04 -3.66 -15.11
N LEU A 135 -11.48 -3.57 -16.36
CA LEU A 135 -11.19 -4.60 -17.37
C LEU A 135 -9.69 -4.72 -17.64
N LEU A 136 -8.97 -3.60 -17.78
CA LEU A 136 -7.53 -3.63 -17.99
C LEU A 136 -6.80 -4.31 -16.83
N THR A 137 -7.10 -3.91 -15.58
CA THR A 137 -6.53 -4.52 -14.38
C THR A 137 -6.89 -6.00 -14.28
N TRP A 138 -8.12 -6.38 -14.64
CA TRP A 138 -8.55 -7.78 -14.65
C TRP A 138 -7.75 -8.62 -15.66
N PHE A 139 -7.58 -8.13 -16.90
CA PHE A 139 -6.78 -8.82 -17.92
C PHE A 139 -5.31 -8.95 -17.52
N VAL A 140 -4.71 -7.92 -16.94
CA VAL A 140 -3.35 -7.99 -16.41
C VAL A 140 -3.29 -9.00 -15.25
N GLY A 141 -4.29 -9.00 -14.36
CA GLY A 141 -4.42 -9.94 -13.25
C GLY A 141 -4.54 -11.40 -13.67
N LEU A 142 -5.17 -11.69 -14.82
CA LEU A 142 -5.17 -13.06 -15.38
C LEU A 142 -3.73 -13.54 -15.68
N GLY A 143 -2.85 -12.66 -16.14
CA GLY A 143 -1.43 -12.99 -16.32
C GLY A 143 -0.75 -13.39 -15.00
N SER A 144 -1.04 -12.66 -13.92
CA SER A 144 -0.55 -13.00 -12.58
C SER A 144 -1.05 -14.38 -12.13
N LEU A 145 -2.34 -14.67 -12.32
CA LEU A 145 -2.93 -15.96 -11.97
C LEU A 145 -2.30 -17.12 -12.76
N LEU A 146 -2.12 -16.93 -14.08
CA LEU A 146 -1.51 -17.94 -14.94
C LEU A 146 -0.04 -18.20 -14.60
N SER A 147 0.68 -17.20 -14.07
CA SER A 147 2.09 -17.30 -13.69
C SER A 147 2.37 -18.25 -12.52
N PHE A 148 1.35 -18.59 -11.73
CA PHE A 148 1.45 -19.60 -10.69
C PHE A 148 1.23 -21.03 -11.21
N ASN A 149 0.87 -21.21 -12.48
CA ASN A 149 0.61 -22.52 -13.08
C ASN A 149 1.10 -22.57 -14.53
N LEU A 150 0.24 -22.31 -15.52
CA LEU A 150 0.54 -22.51 -16.94
C LEU A 150 1.74 -21.70 -17.47
N TRP A 151 2.02 -20.54 -16.87
CA TRP A 151 3.14 -19.66 -17.23
C TRP A 151 4.26 -19.69 -16.21
N SER A 152 4.33 -20.70 -15.33
CA SER A 152 5.36 -20.78 -14.28
C SER A 152 6.79 -20.73 -14.85
N GLU A 153 7.00 -21.34 -16.02
CA GLU A 153 8.30 -21.39 -16.70
C GLU A 153 8.61 -20.11 -17.49
N ASN A 154 7.62 -19.27 -17.78
CA ASN A 154 7.79 -18.04 -18.55
C ASN A 154 8.33 -16.95 -17.65
N LYS A 155 9.67 -16.83 -17.60
CA LYS A 155 10.35 -15.85 -16.76
C LYS A 155 10.65 -14.55 -17.50
N ILE A 156 10.41 -13.42 -16.82
CA ILE A 156 10.79 -12.07 -17.20
C ILE A 156 11.83 -11.61 -16.18
N LEU A 157 13.06 -11.32 -16.63
CA LEU A 157 14.19 -10.98 -15.74
C LEU A 157 14.42 -12.03 -14.62
N GLY A 158 14.18 -13.32 -14.91
CA GLY A 158 14.32 -14.40 -13.94
C GLY A 158 13.14 -14.57 -12.97
N MET A 159 12.14 -13.69 -13.02
CA MET A 159 10.93 -13.72 -12.20
C MET A 159 9.73 -14.23 -13.02
N ASN A 160 8.75 -14.88 -12.38
CA ASN A 160 7.48 -15.13 -13.05
C ASN A 160 6.71 -13.79 -13.23
N PHE A 161 5.62 -13.81 -14.01
CA PHE A 161 4.89 -12.58 -14.33
C PHE A 161 4.34 -11.85 -13.09
N PHE A 162 3.81 -12.58 -12.09
CA PHE A 162 3.36 -11.97 -10.83
C PHE A 162 4.50 -11.27 -10.11
N SER A 163 5.61 -11.97 -9.86
CA SER A 163 6.78 -11.44 -9.17
C SER A 163 7.42 -10.27 -9.90
N PHE A 164 7.41 -10.29 -11.24
CA PHE A 164 7.88 -9.16 -12.04
C PHE A 164 7.01 -7.91 -11.82
N LEU A 165 5.68 -8.05 -11.84
CA LEU A 165 4.77 -6.92 -11.59
C LEU A 165 4.85 -6.43 -10.15
N ASP A 166 4.93 -7.34 -9.18
CA ASP A 166 5.12 -7.03 -7.77
C ASP A 166 6.41 -6.23 -7.57
N TYR A 167 7.55 -6.72 -8.10
CA TYR A 167 8.82 -6.00 -8.06
C TYR A 167 8.73 -4.63 -8.74
N LEU A 168 8.21 -4.56 -9.97
CA LEU A 168 8.10 -3.30 -10.69
C LEU A 168 7.27 -2.28 -9.90
N THR A 169 6.17 -2.70 -9.29
CA THR A 169 5.27 -1.78 -8.60
C THR A 169 5.78 -1.45 -7.19
N ALA A 170 5.97 -2.45 -6.34
CA ALA A 170 6.31 -2.29 -4.93
C ALA A 170 7.74 -1.80 -4.71
N ASN A 171 8.70 -2.28 -5.52
CA ASN A 171 10.12 -2.00 -5.32
C ASN A 171 10.59 -0.79 -6.13
N ILE A 172 9.94 -0.49 -7.26
CA ILE A 172 10.37 0.59 -8.16
C ILE A 172 9.40 1.77 -8.19
N LEU A 173 8.16 1.55 -8.61
CA LEU A 173 7.22 2.65 -8.86
C LEU A 173 6.78 3.33 -7.56
N LEU A 174 6.47 2.59 -6.50
CA LEU A 174 6.03 3.19 -5.23
C LEU A 174 7.13 4.05 -4.57
N PRO A 175 8.38 3.57 -4.38
CA PRO A 175 9.42 4.39 -3.77
C PRO A 175 9.77 5.61 -4.63
N LEU A 176 9.88 5.45 -5.96
CA LEU A 176 10.13 6.59 -6.85
C LEU A 176 8.99 7.60 -6.84
N GLY A 177 7.74 7.14 -6.85
CA GLY A 177 6.57 7.99 -6.71
C GLY A 177 6.58 8.77 -5.38
N GLY A 178 6.89 8.09 -4.28
CA GLY A 178 7.06 8.71 -2.97
C GLY A 178 8.18 9.75 -2.95
N LEU A 179 9.33 9.45 -3.56
CA LEU A 179 10.47 10.36 -3.68
C LEU A 179 10.10 11.61 -4.46
N PHE A 180 9.46 11.46 -5.63
CA PHE A 180 9.06 12.60 -6.44
C PHE A 180 8.01 13.46 -5.75
N ILE A 181 7.05 12.86 -5.03
CA ILE A 181 6.07 13.60 -4.22
C ILE A 181 6.79 14.37 -3.09
N ALA A 182 7.75 13.76 -2.39
CA ALA A 182 8.51 14.41 -1.33
C ALA A 182 9.35 15.58 -1.87
N LEU A 183 10.06 15.37 -2.98
CA LEU A 183 10.85 16.42 -3.64
C LEU A 183 9.96 17.57 -4.13
N PHE A 184 8.83 17.26 -4.76
CA PHE A 184 7.87 18.25 -5.23
C PHE A 184 7.31 19.08 -4.07
N SER A 185 6.77 18.42 -3.05
CA SER A 185 6.13 19.10 -1.90
C SER A 185 7.13 19.87 -1.03
N GLY A 186 8.37 19.39 -0.91
CA GLY A 186 9.41 20.04 -0.12
C GLY A 186 10.13 21.18 -0.82
N TRP A 187 10.44 21.04 -2.11
CA TRP A 187 11.35 21.94 -2.82
C TRP A 187 10.71 22.75 -3.95
N LEU A 188 9.70 22.21 -4.64
CA LEU A 188 9.07 22.87 -5.79
C LEU A 188 7.78 23.62 -5.44
N MET A 189 7.03 23.13 -4.45
CA MET A 189 5.75 23.73 -4.05
C MET A 189 5.96 25.07 -3.34
N ALA A 190 5.11 26.05 -3.68
CA ALA A 190 5.17 27.38 -3.07
C ALA A 190 4.89 27.32 -1.57
N THR A 191 5.81 27.83 -0.76
CA THR A 191 5.71 27.89 0.72
C THR A 191 4.41 28.54 1.19
N ALA A 192 3.91 29.55 0.47
CA ALA A 192 2.66 30.22 0.81
C ALA A 192 1.45 29.28 0.69
N SER A 193 1.42 28.42 -0.34
CA SER A 193 0.35 27.44 -0.56
C SER A 193 0.41 26.32 0.46
N SER A 194 1.58 25.70 0.66
CA SER A 194 1.77 24.61 1.61
C SER A 194 1.42 25.02 3.04
N LYS A 195 1.84 26.21 3.46
CA LYS A 195 1.57 26.75 4.80
C LYS A 195 0.10 27.04 5.02
N LYS A 196 -0.59 27.55 3.99
CA LYS A 196 -2.04 27.80 4.03
C LYS A 196 -2.83 26.50 4.13
N GLU A 197 -2.51 25.50 3.31
CA GLU A 197 -3.24 24.22 3.26
C GLU A 197 -3.00 23.36 4.51
N LEU A 198 -1.77 23.34 5.05
CA LEU A 198 -1.48 22.61 6.29
C LEU A 198 -2.16 23.24 7.52
N ASN A 199 -2.34 24.57 7.50
CA ASN A 199 -2.99 25.34 8.57
C ASN A 199 -2.48 24.96 9.98
N SER A 200 -1.16 24.81 10.11
CA SER A 200 -0.47 24.42 11.34
C SER A 200 0.23 25.61 12.00
N SER A 201 0.73 25.41 13.23
CA SER A 201 1.65 26.37 13.83
C SER A 201 2.94 26.52 13.02
N GLU A 202 3.67 27.62 13.21
CA GLU A 202 4.98 27.86 12.58
C GLU A 202 5.96 26.71 12.86
N THR A 203 6.02 26.28 14.12
CA THR A 203 6.86 25.15 14.52
C THR A 203 6.45 23.85 13.83
N GLY A 204 5.15 23.56 13.77
CA GLY A 204 4.64 22.37 13.10
C GLY A 204 4.95 22.36 11.61
N TYR A 205 4.82 23.51 10.95
CA TYR A 205 5.15 23.67 9.54
C TYR A 205 6.65 23.48 9.29
N ASN A 206 7.51 24.07 10.12
CA ASN A 206 8.96 23.94 9.99
C ASN A 206 9.43 22.49 10.22
N ILE A 207 8.81 21.77 11.17
CA ILE A 207 9.07 20.34 11.38
C ILE A 207 8.67 19.55 10.14
N TRP A 208 7.44 19.74 9.65
CA TRP A 208 6.98 19.07 8.42
C TRP A 208 7.89 19.36 7.23
N LEU A 209 8.28 20.63 7.05
CA LEU A 209 9.14 21.06 5.94
C LEU A 209 10.53 20.42 6.03
N PHE A 210 11.11 20.33 7.23
CA PHE A 210 12.37 19.65 7.45
C PHE A 210 12.26 18.14 7.16
N LEU A 211 11.20 17.50 7.64
CA LEU A 211 10.95 16.08 7.41
C LEU A 211 10.81 15.78 5.91
N VAL A 212 10.02 16.57 5.18
CA VAL A 212 9.77 16.31 3.75
C VAL A 212 10.95 16.70 2.85
N ARG A 213 11.79 17.66 3.25
CA ARG A 213 12.97 18.07 2.47
C ARG A 213 14.16 17.15 2.62
N PHE A 214 14.36 16.59 3.81
CA PHE A 214 15.58 15.86 4.15
C PHE A 214 15.30 14.43 4.57
N ILE A 215 14.46 14.22 5.59
CA ILE A 215 14.29 12.89 6.17
C ILE A 215 13.55 11.95 5.22
N ALA A 216 12.41 12.36 4.66
CA ALA A 216 11.62 11.52 3.77
C ALA A 216 12.37 11.15 2.47
N PRO A 217 13.02 12.08 1.74
CA PRO A 217 13.78 11.71 0.55
C PRO A 217 14.94 10.75 0.84
N VAL A 218 15.68 10.98 1.93
CA VAL A 218 16.78 10.09 2.34
C VAL A 218 16.24 8.72 2.74
N ALA A 219 15.19 8.67 3.57
CA ALA A 219 14.54 7.43 3.98
C ALA A 219 14.06 6.60 2.78
N VAL A 220 13.36 7.24 1.83
CA VAL A 220 12.88 6.60 0.61
C VAL A 220 14.04 6.12 -0.25
N MET A 221 15.10 6.90 -0.38
CA MET A 221 16.27 6.53 -1.17
C MET A 221 17.01 5.33 -0.58
N VAL A 222 17.16 5.29 0.75
CA VAL A 222 17.78 4.13 1.43
C VAL A 222 16.93 2.88 1.22
N VAL A 223 15.60 2.95 1.42
CA VAL A 223 14.69 1.82 1.16
C VAL A 223 14.76 1.40 -0.31
N PHE A 224 14.75 2.34 -1.25
CA PHE A 224 14.83 2.04 -2.68
C PHE A 224 16.13 1.32 -3.05
N LEU A 225 17.28 1.78 -2.55
CA LEU A 225 18.58 1.16 -2.83
C LEU A 225 18.69 -0.26 -2.24
N ASP A 226 18.12 -0.47 -1.07
CA ASP A 226 18.11 -1.77 -0.40
C ASP A 226 17.19 -2.77 -1.11
N VAL A 227 15.95 -2.35 -1.36
CA VAL A 227 14.92 -3.17 -2.01
C VAL A 227 15.24 -3.47 -3.48
N THR A 228 16.19 -2.73 -4.09
CA THR A 228 16.74 -3.02 -5.43
C THR A 228 18.04 -3.82 -5.42
N GLY A 229 18.61 -4.12 -4.25
CA GLY A 229 19.86 -4.88 -4.09
C GLY A 229 21.12 -4.10 -4.49
N VAL A 230 21.05 -2.76 -4.56
CA VAL A 230 22.23 -1.91 -4.81
C VAL A 230 23.08 -1.79 -3.55
N ILE A 231 22.43 -1.77 -2.40
CA ILE A 231 23.07 -1.90 -1.09
C ILE A 231 22.51 -3.15 -0.43
N ASP A 232 23.38 -4.01 0.09
CA ASP A 232 23.00 -5.03 1.06
C ASP A 232 23.19 -4.41 2.45
N LEU A 233 22.16 -3.69 2.91
CA LEU A 233 22.02 -3.38 4.35
C LEU A 233 21.21 -4.45 5.08
N LEU A 234 20.83 -5.50 4.34
CA LEU A 234 20.21 -6.75 4.74
C LEU A 234 21.28 -7.84 4.95
#